data_AF-A0A7C4U540-F1
#
_entry.id   AF-A0A7C4U540-F1
#
_cell.length_a   1.000
_cell.length_b   1.000
_cell.length_c   1.000
_cell.angle_alpha   90.00
_cell.angle_beta   90.00
_cell.angle_gamma   90.00
#
_symmetry.space_group_name_H-M   'P 1'
#
loop_
_entity.id
_entity.type
_entity.pdbx_description
1 polymer ?
#
loop_
_entity_poly.entity_id
_entity_poly.type
_entity_poly.pdbx_seq_one_letter_code
_entity_poly.pdbx_strand_id
1 'polypeptide(L)'
;MKKIHFIFLVIIIIVGILIALVLLLNHPNSKSAIKKVNSFEECIEAGYPVLESYPRQCHTPEGKTFTEDIGNELEKNDLIRIESPRPNQTVNSPITIKGEARGIWFFEASFPIKLYDEKGSLIATAVAQAKSDWMTEDFVPFEAILNFASPEKQKGTLILEKDNPSGLPEHDDQLRVPVILEKNEKRIMLYYYSPELDRDENGNTMCSKKGLVAVERLIPVSQTPIQDTIKLLLRGELNKEERARGITTEYPLDGFSLKGANLKNGVLTLEFEDLYNKTVGGSCRVGILWFQIEATAKQFIEVKSVRFLPEELFQP
;
A
#
# COMPACT_ATOMS: atom_id res chain seq x y z
N MET A 1 23.45 79.43 18.98
CA MET A 1 22.94 78.21 19.64
C MET A 1 21.45 77.92 19.35
N LYS A 2 20.51 78.90 19.43
CA LYS A 2 19.07 78.64 19.21
C LYS A 2 18.68 78.12 17.81
N LYS A 3 19.32 78.58 16.73
CA LYS A 3 19.02 78.10 15.35
C LYS A 3 19.41 76.63 15.12
N ILE A 4 20.47 76.15 15.77
CA ILE A 4 20.95 74.77 15.61
C ILE A 4 20.00 73.79 16.30
N HIS A 5 19.48 74.13 17.48
CA HIS A 5 18.46 73.31 18.16
C HIS A 5 17.14 73.25 17.40
N PHE A 6 16.73 74.33 16.73
CA PHE A 6 15.52 74.34 15.91
C PHE A 6 15.64 73.40 14.69
N ILE A 7 16.80 73.40 14.01
CA ILE A 7 17.07 72.51 12.88
C ILE A 7 17.08 71.04 13.34
N PHE A 8 17.66 70.75 14.50
CA PHE A 8 17.70 69.38 15.04
C PHE A 8 16.29 68.86 15.38
N LEU A 9 15.41 69.71 15.92
CA LEU A 9 14.03 69.34 16.23
C LEU A 9 13.24 69.01 14.95
N VAL A 10 13.41 69.78 13.87
CA VAL A 10 12.74 69.54 12.59
C VAL A 10 13.20 68.23 11.96
N ILE A 11 14.50 67.90 12.04
CA ILE A 11 15.04 66.64 11.51
C ILE A 11 14.44 65.44 12.26
N ILE A 12 14.33 65.50 13.59
CA ILE A 12 13.74 64.42 14.39
C ILE A 12 12.28 64.17 14.01
N ILE A 13 11.50 65.24 13.77
CA ILE A 13 10.10 65.11 13.36
C ILE A 13 10.01 64.47 11.97
N ILE A 14 10.84 64.89 11.01
CA ILE A 14 10.86 64.32 9.66
C ILE A 14 11.25 62.83 9.69
N VAL A 15 12.26 62.47 10.48
CA VAL A 15 12.67 61.07 10.66
C VAL A 15 11.57 60.25 11.32
N GLY A 16 10.89 60.79 12.34
CA GLY A 16 9.75 60.13 12.98
C GLY A 16 8.59 59.87 12.02
N ILE A 17 8.28 60.84 11.16
CA ILE A 17 7.24 60.69 10.12
C ILE A 17 7.67 59.65 9.07
N LEU A 18 8.94 59.66 8.65
CA LEU A 18 9.48 58.67 7.71
C LEU A 18 9.45 57.26 8.29
N ILE A 19 9.81 57.08 9.55
CA ILE A 19 9.72 55.79 10.24
C ILE A 19 8.26 55.34 10.36
N ALA A 20 7.35 56.23 10.75
CA ALA A 20 5.93 55.90 10.83
C ALA A 20 5.33 55.56 9.45
N LEU A 21 5.75 56.26 8.39
CA LEU A 21 5.35 55.97 7.02
C LEU A 21 5.90 54.62 6.55
N VAL A 22 7.17 54.32 6.84
CA VAL A 22 7.77 53.02 6.53
C VAL A 22 7.06 51.90 7.31
N LEU A 23 6.72 52.12 8.58
CA LEU A 23 5.96 51.14 9.38
C LEU A 23 4.53 50.94 8.86
N LEU A 24 3.88 52.00 8.37
CA LEU A 24 2.55 51.92 7.75
C LEU A 24 2.59 51.25 6.37
N LEU A 25 3.65 51.47 5.59
CA LEU A 25 3.83 50.87 4.26
C LEU A 25 4.36 49.43 4.31
N ASN A 26 5.11 49.06 5.36
CA ASN A 26 5.59 47.71 5.61
C ASN A 26 4.67 46.89 6.52
N HIS A 27 3.47 47.36 6.86
CA HIS A 27 2.51 46.48 7.52
C HIS A 27 2.16 45.37 6.51
N PRO A 28 2.52 44.11 6.76
CA PRO A 28 2.12 43.03 5.88
C PRO A 28 0.61 42.94 6.00
N ASN A 29 -0.10 43.45 4.99
CA ASN A 29 -1.48 43.06 4.75
C ASN A 29 -1.43 41.57 4.41
N SER A 30 -1.43 40.73 5.45
CA SER A 30 -1.68 39.30 5.33
C SER A 30 -3.14 39.13 4.91
N LYS A 31 -3.42 39.42 3.64
CA LYS A 31 -4.55 38.80 2.97
C LYS A 31 -4.18 37.33 2.87
N SER A 32 -4.60 36.58 3.89
CA SER A 32 -4.57 35.12 3.89
C SER A 32 -5.03 34.65 2.52
N ALA A 33 -4.12 34.05 1.75
CA ALA A 33 -4.47 33.42 0.49
C ALA A 33 -5.45 32.29 0.84
N ILE A 34 -6.74 32.51 0.58
CA ILE A 34 -7.79 31.54 0.86
C ILE A 34 -7.44 30.27 0.08
N LYS A 35 -7.02 29.22 0.81
CA LYS A 35 -6.78 27.90 0.23
C LYS A 35 -8.11 27.43 -0.34
N LYS A 36 -8.18 27.25 -1.66
CA LYS A 36 -9.40 26.88 -2.36
C LYS A 36 -9.78 25.44 -1.99
N VAL A 37 -10.68 25.28 -1.02
CA VAL A 37 -11.23 23.99 -0.59
C VAL A 37 -12.31 23.49 -1.55
N ASN A 38 -12.19 22.24 -2.00
CA ASN A 38 -13.12 21.59 -2.94
C ASN A 38 -13.62 20.20 -2.48
N SER A 39 -13.18 19.71 -1.32
CA SER A 39 -13.65 18.44 -0.74
C SER A 39 -13.84 18.54 0.77
N PHE A 40 -14.50 17.53 1.34
CA PHE A 40 -14.65 17.41 2.79
C PHE A 40 -13.29 17.26 3.49
N GLU A 41 -12.38 16.48 2.93
CA GLU A 41 -11.02 16.29 3.46
C GLU A 41 -10.22 17.59 3.42
N GLU A 42 -10.25 18.33 2.30
CA GLU A 42 -9.60 19.63 2.21
C GLU A 42 -10.18 20.64 3.21
N CYS A 43 -11.49 20.53 3.51
CA CYS A 43 -12.17 21.37 4.48
C CYS A 43 -11.69 21.10 5.90
N ILE A 44 -11.54 19.83 6.29
CA ILE A 44 -10.97 19.44 7.59
C ILE A 44 -9.49 19.83 7.67
N GLU A 45 -8.70 19.57 6.63
CA GLU A 45 -7.28 19.94 6.61
C GLU A 45 -7.05 21.45 6.71
N ALA A 46 -8.01 22.25 6.25
CA ALA A 46 -7.99 23.70 6.41
C ALA A 46 -8.38 24.16 7.83
N GLY A 47 -8.75 23.24 8.73
CA GLY A 47 -9.08 23.52 10.13
C GLY A 47 -10.48 24.10 10.32
N TYR A 48 -11.39 23.91 9.36
CA TYR A 48 -12.74 24.43 9.43
C TYR A 48 -13.65 23.58 10.34
N PRO A 49 -14.71 24.18 10.92
CA PRO A 49 -15.61 23.47 11.84
C PRO A 49 -16.35 22.34 11.13
N VAL A 50 -16.43 21.20 11.83
CA VAL A 50 -17.19 20.02 11.43
C VAL A 50 -18.39 19.86 12.36
N LEU A 51 -19.58 19.69 11.81
CA LEU A 51 -20.80 19.40 12.55
C LEU A 51 -20.83 17.96 13.05
N GLU A 52 -21.42 17.77 14.23
CA GLU A 52 -21.74 16.45 14.80
C GLU A 52 -23.00 15.85 14.12
N SER A 53 -22.93 15.67 12.81
CA SER A 53 -23.98 15.05 11.98
C SER A 53 -23.50 13.73 11.39
N TYR A 54 -24.45 12.91 10.91
CA TYR A 54 -24.16 11.74 10.09
C TYR A 54 -24.89 11.82 8.74
N PRO A 55 -24.17 11.96 7.60
CA PRO A 55 -22.72 12.07 7.46
C PRO A 55 -22.18 13.36 8.09
N ARG A 56 -20.88 13.41 8.38
CA ARG A 56 -20.25 14.64 8.90
C ARG A 56 -20.28 15.73 7.83
N GLN A 57 -20.44 16.99 8.27
CA GLN A 57 -20.48 18.15 7.38
C GLN A 57 -19.46 19.18 7.83
N CYS A 58 -18.65 19.70 6.90
CA CYS A 58 -17.63 20.71 7.15
C CYS A 58 -18.01 22.02 6.47
N HIS A 59 -17.92 23.14 7.19
CA HIS A 59 -18.38 24.45 6.74
C HIS A 59 -17.22 25.44 6.58
N THR A 60 -17.09 26.07 5.42
CA THR A 60 -16.09 27.12 5.20
C THR A 60 -16.62 28.51 5.58
N PRO A 61 -15.73 29.48 5.88
CA PRO A 61 -16.11 30.86 6.15
C PRO A 61 -16.88 31.54 5.00
N GLU A 62 -16.70 31.06 3.77
CA GLU A 62 -17.42 31.53 2.58
C GLU A 62 -18.84 30.93 2.45
N GLY A 63 -19.29 30.14 3.43
CA GLY A 63 -20.62 29.55 3.47
C GLY A 63 -20.77 28.26 2.66
N LYS A 64 -19.67 27.67 2.18
CA LYS A 64 -19.72 26.35 1.51
C LYS A 64 -19.82 25.24 2.54
N THR A 65 -20.60 24.21 2.22
CA THR A 65 -20.73 22.99 3.02
C THR A 65 -20.23 21.81 2.21
N PHE A 66 -19.33 21.02 2.79
CA PHE A 66 -18.85 19.77 2.24
C PHE A 66 -19.35 18.62 3.11
N THR A 67 -19.94 17.61 2.49
CA THR A 67 -20.44 16.42 3.19
C THR A 67 -19.45 15.28 3.03
N GLU A 68 -19.20 14.55 4.09
CA GLU A 68 -18.41 13.32 4.06
C GLU A 68 -19.04 12.28 3.11
N ASP A 69 -18.21 11.68 2.25
CA ASP A 69 -18.63 10.54 1.44
C ASP A 69 -18.73 9.30 2.32
N ILE A 70 -19.94 8.74 2.42
CA ILE A 70 -20.22 7.49 3.12
C ILE A 70 -20.72 6.39 2.16
N GLY A 71 -20.52 6.59 0.86
CA GLY A 71 -21.12 5.77 -0.18
C GLY A 71 -22.64 5.86 -0.17
N ASN A 72 -23.32 4.72 -0.27
CA ASN A 72 -24.79 4.65 -0.28
C ASN A 72 -25.37 4.01 0.99
N GLU A 73 -24.64 4.08 2.12
CA GLU A 73 -25.06 3.44 3.37
C GLU A 73 -26.48 3.85 3.81
N LEU A 74 -26.81 5.14 3.75
CA LEU A 74 -28.13 5.61 4.16
C LEU A 74 -29.26 5.14 3.23
N GLU A 75 -28.97 4.96 1.93
CA GLU A 75 -29.93 4.41 0.97
C GLU A 75 -30.22 2.92 1.24
N LYS A 76 -29.26 2.22 1.87
CA LYS A 76 -29.33 0.78 2.13
C LYS A 76 -29.62 0.41 3.57
N ASN A 77 -29.79 1.39 4.47
CA ASN A 77 -29.94 1.17 5.91
C ASN A 77 -31.13 0.27 6.32
N ASP A 78 -32.15 0.12 5.48
CA ASP A 78 -33.25 -0.82 5.71
C ASP A 78 -32.96 -2.23 5.18
N LEU A 79 -31.97 -2.42 4.31
CA LEU A 79 -31.66 -3.70 3.67
C LEU A 79 -30.40 -4.34 4.25
N ILE A 80 -29.36 -3.54 4.47
CA ILE A 80 -28.05 -3.97 4.93
C ILE A 80 -27.36 -2.85 5.69
N ARG A 81 -26.70 -3.19 6.79
CA ARG A 81 -25.96 -2.27 7.65
C ARG A 81 -24.58 -2.81 7.90
N ILE A 82 -23.58 -1.93 7.81
CA ILE A 82 -22.20 -2.26 8.12
C ILE A 82 -21.82 -1.79 9.52
N GLU A 83 -21.36 -2.71 10.35
CA GLU A 83 -20.82 -2.41 11.67
C GLU A 83 -19.32 -2.06 11.55
N SER A 84 -18.58 -2.85 10.78
CA SER A 84 -17.15 -2.65 10.54
C SER A 84 -16.72 -3.17 9.17
N PRO A 85 -15.82 -2.49 8.45
CA PRO A 85 -15.33 -1.14 8.73
C PRO A 85 -16.41 -0.07 8.51
N ARG A 86 -16.34 1.04 9.26
CA ARG A 86 -17.18 2.22 9.01
C ARG A 86 -16.65 3.01 7.80
N PRO A 87 -17.48 3.82 7.13
CA PRO A 87 -17.01 4.67 6.03
C PRO A 87 -15.77 5.50 6.41
N ASN A 88 -14.83 5.60 5.48
CA ASN A 88 -13.53 6.25 5.59
C ASN A 88 -12.61 5.70 6.70
N GLN A 89 -12.97 4.56 7.32
CA GLN A 89 -12.09 3.91 8.27
C GLN A 89 -10.81 3.45 7.57
N THR A 90 -9.70 3.66 8.26
CA THR A 90 -8.38 3.18 7.87
C THR A 90 -8.27 1.69 8.17
N VAL A 91 -7.95 0.88 7.18
CA VAL A 91 -7.99 -0.59 7.29
C VAL A 91 -6.70 -1.27 6.83
N ASN A 92 -6.34 -2.37 7.49
CA ASN A 92 -5.17 -3.20 7.22
C ASN A 92 -5.58 -4.65 6.96
N SER A 93 -4.88 -5.33 6.07
CA SER A 93 -5.13 -6.75 5.80
C SER A 93 -4.63 -7.67 6.94
N PRO A 94 -5.38 -8.74 7.30
CA PRO A 94 -6.75 -9.01 6.91
C PRO A 94 -7.74 -8.05 7.58
N ILE A 95 -8.78 -7.64 6.86
CA ILE A 95 -9.90 -6.90 7.45
C ILE A 95 -11.01 -7.87 7.81
N THR A 96 -11.59 -7.67 8.99
CA THR A 96 -12.83 -8.35 9.38
C THR A 96 -13.98 -7.42 9.08
N ILE A 97 -14.92 -7.90 8.27
CA ILE A 97 -16.09 -7.16 7.83
C ILE A 97 -17.30 -7.74 8.57
N LYS A 98 -18.05 -6.89 9.26
CA LYS A 98 -19.19 -7.26 10.09
C LYS A 98 -20.36 -6.33 9.85
N GLY A 99 -21.55 -6.86 10.01
CA GLY A 99 -22.78 -6.11 9.89
C GLY A 99 -23.97 -7.04 9.96
N GLU A 100 -25.11 -6.54 9.50
CA GLU A 100 -26.36 -7.28 9.41
C GLU A 100 -27.07 -6.97 8.10
N ALA A 101 -27.75 -7.95 7.52
CA ALA A 101 -28.53 -7.78 6.30
C ALA A 101 -29.86 -8.53 6.41
N ARG A 102 -30.89 -8.07 5.71
CA ARG A 102 -32.15 -8.83 5.59
C ARG A 102 -31.92 -10.10 4.77
N GLY A 103 -32.76 -11.11 4.98
CA GLY A 103 -32.64 -12.41 4.32
C GLY A 103 -32.56 -12.37 2.80
N ILE A 104 -33.23 -11.40 2.17
CA ILE A 104 -33.17 -11.18 0.71
C ILE A 104 -31.77 -10.85 0.18
N TRP A 105 -30.83 -10.47 1.06
CA TRP A 105 -29.45 -10.17 0.67
C TRP A 105 -28.62 -11.44 0.41
N PHE A 106 -29.03 -12.55 1.00
CA PHE A 106 -28.30 -13.81 1.01
C PHE A 106 -28.87 -14.79 -0.02
N PHE A 107 -27.99 -15.66 -0.51
CA PHE A 107 -28.36 -16.94 -1.09
C PHE A 107 -27.38 -18.01 -0.59
N GLU A 108 -27.91 -19.19 -0.24
CA GLU A 108 -27.15 -20.23 0.47
C GLU A 108 -26.41 -19.71 1.73
N ALA A 109 -27.08 -18.83 2.50
CA ALA A 109 -26.53 -18.20 3.70
C ALA A 109 -25.30 -17.30 3.48
N SER A 110 -25.04 -16.86 2.24
CA SER A 110 -23.85 -16.09 1.91
C SER A 110 -24.10 -15.02 0.85
N PHE A 111 -23.13 -14.12 0.68
CA PHE A 111 -23.10 -13.16 -0.42
C PHE A 111 -21.66 -12.65 -0.68
N PRO A 112 -21.34 -12.18 -1.90
CA PRO A 112 -19.99 -11.76 -2.23
C PRO A 112 -19.63 -10.35 -1.74
N ILE A 113 -18.37 -10.17 -1.41
CA ILE A 113 -17.75 -8.88 -1.09
C ILE A 113 -16.55 -8.65 -2.01
N LYS A 114 -16.44 -7.45 -2.56
CA LYS A 114 -15.35 -7.02 -3.43
C LYS A 114 -14.69 -5.76 -2.88
N LEU A 115 -13.37 -5.68 -3.00
CA LEU A 115 -12.61 -4.48 -2.65
C LEU A 115 -11.95 -3.92 -3.91
N TYR A 116 -12.21 -2.64 -4.17
CA TYR A 116 -11.64 -1.90 -5.29
C TYR A 116 -10.67 -0.82 -4.80
N ASP A 117 -9.63 -0.56 -5.60
CA ASP A 117 -8.72 0.57 -5.41
C ASP A 117 -9.36 1.90 -5.84
N GLU A 118 -8.62 3.01 -5.67
CA GLU A 118 -9.06 4.35 -6.07
C GLU A 118 -9.30 4.49 -7.59
N LYS A 119 -8.67 3.64 -8.41
CA LYS A 119 -8.79 3.63 -9.88
C LYS A 119 -9.93 2.71 -10.35
N GLY A 120 -10.60 2.01 -9.45
CA GLY A 120 -11.66 1.04 -9.76
C GLY A 120 -11.14 -0.35 -10.16
N SER A 121 -9.87 -0.68 -9.90
CA SER A 121 -9.33 -2.02 -10.10
C SER A 121 -9.69 -2.92 -8.93
N LEU A 122 -10.12 -4.16 -9.21
CA LEU A 122 -10.42 -5.15 -8.19
C LEU A 122 -9.13 -5.61 -7.50
N ILE A 123 -9.04 -5.39 -6.18
CA ILE A 123 -7.90 -5.83 -5.34
C ILE A 123 -8.13 -7.24 -4.80
N ALA A 124 -9.31 -7.48 -4.22
CA ALA A 124 -9.60 -8.72 -3.51
C ALA A 124 -11.10 -9.02 -3.44
N THR A 125 -11.43 -10.29 -3.21
CA THR A 125 -12.80 -10.76 -2.98
C THR A 125 -12.88 -11.64 -1.73
N ALA A 126 -14.03 -11.63 -1.08
CA ALA A 126 -14.38 -12.52 0.02
C ALA A 126 -15.87 -12.88 -0.05
N VAL A 127 -16.28 -13.83 0.79
CA VAL A 127 -17.68 -14.22 0.93
C VAL A 127 -18.10 -13.94 2.36
N ALA A 128 -19.16 -13.15 2.52
CA ALA A 128 -19.81 -12.96 3.81
C ALA A 128 -20.67 -14.18 4.14
N GLN A 129 -20.58 -14.63 5.39
CA GLN A 129 -21.35 -15.76 5.89
C GLN A 129 -22.36 -15.27 6.93
N ALA A 130 -23.63 -15.63 6.76
CA ALA A 130 -24.66 -15.43 7.76
C ALA A 130 -24.30 -16.18 9.06
N LYS A 131 -24.64 -15.60 10.21
CA LYS A 131 -24.35 -16.16 11.54
C LYS A 131 -25.55 -16.82 12.19
N SER A 132 -26.72 -16.75 11.56
CA SER A 132 -27.95 -17.40 11.99
C SER A 132 -28.78 -17.82 10.77
N ASP A 133 -29.96 -18.37 11.01
CA ASP A 133 -30.92 -18.61 9.93
C ASP A 133 -31.19 -17.31 9.17
N TRP A 134 -31.11 -17.39 7.84
CA TRP A 134 -31.13 -16.26 6.93
C TRP A 134 -32.44 -16.13 6.17
N MET A 135 -33.30 -17.15 6.19
CA MET A 135 -34.59 -17.14 5.50
C MET A 135 -35.64 -16.36 6.30
N THR A 136 -35.34 -15.09 6.59
CA THR A 136 -36.16 -14.18 7.41
C THR A 136 -36.21 -12.78 6.82
N GLU A 137 -37.26 -12.04 7.17
CA GLU A 137 -37.34 -10.60 6.90
C GLU A 137 -36.50 -9.79 7.90
N ASP A 138 -36.15 -10.36 9.04
CA ASP A 138 -35.32 -9.71 10.07
C ASP A 138 -33.87 -9.53 9.63
N PHE A 139 -33.15 -8.67 10.37
CA PHE A 139 -31.71 -8.49 10.18
C PHE A 139 -30.93 -9.70 10.71
N VAL A 140 -30.04 -10.21 9.86
CA VAL A 140 -29.22 -11.39 10.11
C VAL A 140 -27.76 -10.96 10.13
N PRO A 141 -27.02 -11.19 11.23
CA PRO A 141 -25.61 -10.83 11.31
C PRO A 141 -24.78 -11.61 10.28
N PHE A 142 -23.80 -10.94 9.69
CA PHE A 142 -22.83 -11.56 8.78
C PHE A 142 -21.40 -11.23 9.19
N GLU A 143 -20.47 -12.07 8.74
CA GLU A 143 -19.03 -11.80 8.87
C GLU A 143 -18.27 -12.30 7.64
N ALA A 144 -17.22 -11.57 7.26
CA ALA A 144 -16.22 -11.99 6.30
C ALA A 144 -14.82 -11.60 6.76
N ILE A 145 -13.82 -12.37 6.35
CA ILE A 145 -12.40 -11.99 6.47
C ILE A 145 -11.88 -11.76 5.06
N LEU A 146 -11.46 -10.54 4.76
CA LEU A 146 -10.90 -10.16 3.47
C LEU A 146 -9.39 -9.92 3.60
N ASN A 147 -8.63 -10.76 2.91
CA ASN A 147 -7.18 -10.62 2.77
C ASN A 147 -6.88 -9.80 1.51
N PHE A 148 -6.13 -8.72 1.63
CA PHE A 148 -5.66 -7.91 0.50
C PHE A 148 -4.21 -7.46 0.68
N ALA A 149 -3.64 -6.91 -0.38
CA ALA A 149 -2.36 -6.22 -0.37
C ALA A 149 -2.58 -4.79 -0.89
N SER A 150 -2.06 -3.78 -0.20
CA SER A 150 -2.03 -2.41 -0.72
C SER A 150 -0.57 -1.93 -0.76
N PRO A 151 -0.04 -1.59 -1.95
CA PRO A 151 1.35 -1.16 -2.09
C PRO A 151 1.60 0.25 -1.53
N GLU A 152 0.55 1.04 -1.40
CA GLU A 152 0.58 2.38 -0.84
C GLU A 152 -0.72 2.67 -0.08
N LYS A 153 -0.70 3.77 0.67
CA LYS A 153 -1.92 4.30 1.28
C LYS A 153 -2.77 4.92 0.19
N GLN A 154 -4.02 4.48 0.05
CA GLN A 154 -4.93 4.96 -0.99
C GLN A 154 -6.39 4.86 -0.55
N LYS A 155 -7.28 5.56 -1.26
CA LYS A 155 -8.73 5.35 -1.14
C LYS A 155 -9.09 3.97 -1.72
N GLY A 156 -10.12 3.35 -1.18
CA GLY A 156 -10.70 2.13 -1.70
C GLY A 156 -12.21 2.11 -1.48
N THR A 157 -12.89 1.22 -2.18
CA THR A 157 -14.34 1.01 -1.99
C THR A 157 -14.61 -0.47 -1.73
N LEU A 158 -15.20 -0.74 -0.56
CA LEU A 158 -15.75 -2.05 -0.25
C LEU A 158 -17.16 -2.12 -0.83
N ILE A 159 -17.42 -3.13 -1.66
CA ILE A 159 -18.74 -3.39 -2.24
C ILE A 159 -19.25 -4.72 -1.68
N LEU A 160 -20.34 -4.65 -0.93
CA LEU A 160 -21.11 -5.81 -0.49
C LEU A 160 -22.24 -5.96 -1.51
N GLU A 161 -22.22 -7.02 -2.31
CA GLU A 161 -23.22 -7.25 -3.34
C GLU A 161 -24.30 -8.17 -2.78
N LYS A 162 -25.57 -7.88 -3.07
CA LYS A 162 -26.65 -8.84 -2.84
C LYS A 162 -26.41 -10.03 -3.74
N ASP A 163 -26.53 -11.25 -3.21
CA ASP A 163 -26.34 -12.42 -4.06
C ASP A 163 -27.47 -12.53 -5.09
N ASN A 164 -27.10 -12.76 -6.34
CA ASN A 164 -28.03 -12.79 -7.47
C ASN A 164 -27.77 -14.03 -8.35
N PRO A 165 -28.28 -15.21 -7.95
CA PRO A 165 -28.09 -16.46 -8.68
C PRO A 165 -28.66 -16.44 -10.11
N SER A 166 -29.65 -15.58 -10.36
CA SER A 166 -30.28 -15.45 -11.68
C SER A 166 -29.42 -14.69 -12.70
N GLY A 167 -28.48 -13.86 -12.22
CA GLY A 167 -27.69 -12.95 -13.04
C GLY A 167 -28.49 -11.82 -13.73
N LEU A 168 -29.76 -11.61 -13.36
CA LEU A 168 -30.60 -10.57 -13.95
C LEU A 168 -30.36 -9.20 -13.30
N PRO A 169 -30.07 -8.13 -14.06
CA PRO A 169 -29.74 -6.82 -13.50
C PRO A 169 -30.80 -6.22 -12.58
N GLU A 170 -32.10 -6.51 -12.79
CA GLU A 170 -33.18 -6.05 -11.90
C GLU A 170 -33.09 -6.62 -10.48
N HIS A 171 -32.28 -7.66 -10.28
CA HIS A 171 -32.05 -8.27 -8.98
C HIS A 171 -30.71 -7.87 -8.38
N ASP A 172 -29.91 -7.05 -9.05
CA ASP A 172 -28.66 -6.55 -8.49
C ASP A 172 -28.93 -5.50 -7.41
N ASP A 173 -28.24 -5.62 -6.28
CA ASP A 173 -28.13 -4.53 -5.33
C ASP A 173 -26.75 -4.55 -4.67
N GLN A 174 -26.29 -3.40 -4.16
CA GLN A 174 -25.00 -3.29 -3.51
C GLN A 174 -24.96 -2.18 -2.46
N LEU A 175 -24.24 -2.46 -1.37
CA LEU A 175 -23.77 -1.46 -0.42
C LEU A 175 -22.32 -1.10 -0.75
N ARG A 176 -22.05 0.19 -0.93
CA ARG A 176 -20.74 0.78 -1.19
C ARG A 176 -20.27 1.49 0.07
N VAL A 177 -19.10 1.12 0.56
CA VAL A 177 -18.50 1.69 1.76
C VAL A 177 -17.09 2.18 1.41
N PRO A 178 -16.86 3.50 1.38
CA PRO A 178 -15.51 4.03 1.16
C PRO A 178 -14.63 3.65 2.35
N VAL A 179 -13.38 3.27 2.09
CA VAL A 179 -12.38 2.92 3.11
C VAL A 179 -11.03 3.51 2.73
N ILE A 180 -10.14 3.67 3.71
CA ILE A 180 -8.76 4.05 3.45
C ILE A 180 -7.89 2.81 3.62
N LEU A 181 -7.30 2.35 2.53
CA LEU A 181 -6.40 1.21 2.54
C LEU A 181 -5.05 1.67 3.06
N GLU A 182 -4.56 1.04 4.12
CA GLU A 182 -3.19 1.25 4.57
C GLU A 182 -2.21 0.33 3.88
N LYS A 183 -1.00 0.84 3.78
CA LYS A 183 0.14 0.09 3.31
C LYS A 183 0.45 -1.01 4.34
N ASN A 184 0.17 -2.26 3.99
CA ASN A 184 0.56 -3.40 4.81
C ASN A 184 1.73 -4.14 4.17
N GLU A 185 2.92 -3.93 4.74
CA GLU A 185 4.17 -4.50 4.25
C GLU A 185 4.86 -5.32 5.34
N LYS A 186 5.67 -6.27 4.88
CA LYS A 186 6.62 -6.98 5.71
C LYS A 186 8.03 -6.80 5.21
N ARG A 187 8.97 -6.83 6.15
CA ARG A 187 10.40 -6.83 5.85
C ARG A 187 10.82 -8.21 5.32
N ILE A 188 11.60 -8.20 4.25
CA ILE A 188 12.27 -9.37 3.70
C ILE A 188 13.74 -9.05 3.42
N MET A 189 14.53 -10.10 3.24
CA MET A 189 15.94 -10.05 2.88
C MET A 189 16.11 -10.57 1.46
N LEU A 190 16.70 -9.80 0.57
CA LEU A 190 17.19 -10.28 -0.73
C LEU A 190 18.68 -10.53 -0.60
N TYR A 191 19.16 -11.70 -1.01
CA TYR A 191 20.58 -12.03 -0.97
C TYR A 191 21.18 -11.81 -2.36
N TYR A 192 22.08 -10.84 -2.46
CA TYR A 192 22.89 -10.57 -3.64
C TYR A 192 24.35 -10.97 -3.38
N TYR A 193 25.27 -10.62 -4.29
CA TYR A 193 26.65 -11.07 -4.24
C TYR A 193 27.66 -9.93 -4.14
N SER A 194 28.66 -10.06 -3.28
CA SER A 194 29.84 -9.19 -3.21
C SER A 194 31.10 -10.01 -3.46
N PRO A 195 31.77 -9.84 -4.62
CA PRO A 195 33.00 -10.58 -4.94
C PRO A 195 34.11 -10.35 -3.92
N GLU A 196 34.20 -9.15 -3.33
CA GLU A 196 35.23 -8.79 -2.35
C GLU A 196 35.14 -9.62 -1.07
N LEU A 197 33.93 -10.00 -0.66
CA LEU A 197 33.70 -10.84 0.52
C LEU A 197 33.93 -12.33 0.27
N ASP A 198 34.11 -12.72 -0.99
CA ASP A 198 34.29 -14.12 -1.41
C ASP A 198 35.69 -14.43 -1.91
N ARG A 199 36.67 -13.59 -1.57
CA ARG A 199 38.07 -13.82 -1.90
C ARG A 199 38.76 -14.72 -0.87
N ASP A 200 39.64 -15.59 -1.36
CA ASP A 200 40.61 -16.30 -0.53
C ASP A 200 41.79 -15.39 -0.14
N GLU A 201 42.75 -15.93 0.61
CA GLU A 201 43.95 -15.21 1.06
C GLU A 201 44.83 -14.73 -0.11
N ASN A 202 44.68 -15.32 -1.30
CA ASN A 202 45.42 -14.96 -2.52
C ASN A 202 44.63 -13.99 -3.42
N GLY A 203 43.44 -13.56 -3.01
CA GLY A 203 42.58 -12.66 -3.77
C GLY A 203 41.72 -13.35 -4.84
N ASN A 204 41.69 -14.68 -4.91
CA ASN A 204 40.86 -15.43 -5.86
C ASN A 204 39.43 -15.56 -5.35
N THR A 205 38.46 -15.40 -6.26
CA THR A 205 37.05 -15.64 -5.95
C THR A 205 36.80 -17.13 -5.69
N MET A 206 36.26 -17.46 -4.53
CA MET A 206 35.98 -18.85 -4.10
C MET A 206 34.66 -19.40 -4.67
N CYS A 207 33.79 -18.53 -5.17
CA CYS A 207 32.46 -18.85 -5.66
C CYS A 207 31.59 -19.52 -4.58
N SER A 208 31.64 -18.98 -3.36
CA SER A 208 31.03 -19.55 -2.17
C SER A 208 29.91 -18.68 -1.62
N LYS A 209 29.18 -19.21 -0.63
CA LYS A 209 28.13 -18.47 0.07
C LYS A 209 28.67 -17.32 0.93
N LYS A 210 30.00 -17.21 1.15
CA LYS A 210 30.61 -16.10 1.89
C LYS A 210 30.41 -14.75 1.20
N GLY A 211 30.32 -14.75 -0.13
CA GLY A 211 30.01 -13.55 -0.90
C GLY A 211 28.55 -13.08 -0.81
N LEU A 212 27.64 -13.84 -0.18
CA LEU A 212 26.26 -13.44 -0.11
C LEU A 212 26.06 -12.29 0.87
N VAL A 213 25.37 -11.24 0.42
CA VAL A 213 25.02 -10.07 1.22
C VAL A 213 23.53 -9.86 1.21
N ALA A 214 22.92 -9.81 2.39
CA ALA A 214 21.51 -9.46 2.54
C ALA A 214 21.30 -7.96 2.33
N VAL A 215 20.26 -7.62 1.58
CA VAL A 215 19.70 -6.27 1.50
C VAL A 215 18.23 -6.31 1.90
N GLU A 216 17.81 -5.33 2.67
CA GLU A 216 16.43 -5.27 3.17
C GLU A 216 15.51 -4.68 2.09
N ARG A 217 14.31 -5.25 1.97
CA ARG A 217 13.19 -4.64 1.24
C ARG A 217 11.91 -4.78 2.06
N LEU A 218 10.93 -3.94 1.72
CA LEU A 218 9.55 -4.09 2.15
C LEU A 218 8.76 -4.64 0.97
N ILE A 219 7.94 -5.66 1.21
CA ILE A 219 6.98 -6.17 0.23
C ILE A 219 5.58 -6.14 0.84
N PRO A 220 4.53 -5.92 0.03
CA PRO A 220 3.16 -6.07 0.50
C PRO A 220 2.92 -7.46 1.08
N VAL A 221 2.13 -7.55 2.15
CA VAL A 221 1.68 -8.85 2.68
C VAL A 221 0.76 -9.51 1.65
N SER A 222 1.03 -10.76 1.30
CA SER A 222 0.27 -11.52 0.30
C SER A 222 0.07 -12.98 0.73
N GLN A 223 -0.78 -13.71 0.01
CA GLN A 223 -0.94 -15.16 0.19
C GLN A 223 0.28 -15.97 -0.29
N THR A 224 1.12 -15.39 -1.16
CA THR A 224 2.29 -16.05 -1.78
C THR A 224 3.61 -15.30 -1.51
N PRO A 225 3.97 -15.04 -0.24
CA PRO A 225 5.09 -14.15 0.08
C PRO A 225 6.45 -14.65 -0.42
N ILE A 226 6.63 -15.97 -0.49
CA ILE A 226 7.86 -16.58 -1.03
C ILE A 226 8.00 -16.25 -2.51
N GLN A 227 6.92 -16.45 -3.29
CA GLN A 227 6.91 -16.19 -4.72
C GLN A 227 7.20 -14.72 -5.03
N ASP A 228 6.58 -13.81 -4.27
CA ASP A 228 6.75 -12.36 -4.47
C ASP A 228 8.17 -11.91 -4.14
N THR A 229 8.77 -12.51 -3.09
CA THR A 229 10.15 -12.23 -2.70
C THR A 229 11.15 -12.70 -3.76
N ILE A 230 10.96 -13.91 -4.32
CA ILE A 230 11.81 -14.40 -5.40
C ILE A 230 11.64 -13.56 -6.67
N LYS A 231 10.40 -13.22 -7.05
CA LYS A 231 10.16 -12.31 -8.18
C LYS A 231 10.85 -10.97 -8.00
N LEU A 232 10.88 -10.43 -6.77
CA LEU A 232 11.59 -9.19 -6.46
C LEU A 232 13.11 -9.33 -6.59
N LEU A 233 13.70 -10.43 -6.09
CA LEU A 233 15.13 -10.74 -6.26
C LEU A 233 15.54 -10.73 -7.73
N LEU A 234 14.75 -11.39 -8.59
CA LEU A 234 15.05 -11.54 -10.01
C LEU A 234 15.03 -10.22 -10.79
N ARG A 235 14.49 -9.14 -10.23
CA ARG A 235 14.60 -7.80 -10.84
C ARG A 235 16.01 -7.23 -10.72
N GLY A 236 16.83 -7.73 -9.80
CA GLY A 236 18.22 -7.30 -9.63
C GLY A 236 18.41 -5.84 -9.25
N GLU A 237 17.39 -5.22 -8.65
CA GLU A 237 17.40 -3.80 -8.35
C GLU A 237 18.24 -3.50 -7.10
N LEU A 238 19.44 -2.98 -7.32
CA LEU A 238 20.31 -2.41 -6.28
C LEU A 238 20.16 -0.89 -6.23
N ASN A 239 20.24 -0.30 -5.04
CA ASN A 239 20.30 1.15 -4.84
C ASN A 239 21.76 1.68 -4.89
N LYS A 240 21.96 2.99 -4.78
CA LYS A 240 23.30 3.60 -4.87
C LYS A 240 24.22 3.18 -3.72
N GLU A 241 23.68 3.09 -2.51
CA GLU A 241 24.43 2.72 -1.30
C GLU A 241 24.86 1.26 -1.32
N GLU A 242 24.00 0.37 -1.80
CA GLU A 242 24.30 -1.05 -1.98
C GLU A 242 25.43 -1.28 -2.99
N ARG A 243 25.38 -0.58 -4.13
CA ARG A 243 26.48 -0.62 -5.11
C ARG A 243 27.77 -0.04 -4.54
N ALA A 244 27.69 1.04 -3.76
CA ALA A 244 28.85 1.63 -3.11
C ALA A 244 29.52 0.68 -2.08
N ARG A 245 28.75 -0.25 -1.49
CA ARG A 245 29.26 -1.33 -0.65
C ARG A 245 29.86 -2.51 -1.43
N GLY A 246 29.95 -2.42 -2.76
CA GLY A 246 30.49 -3.49 -3.60
C GLY A 246 29.53 -4.67 -3.80
N ILE A 247 28.22 -4.45 -3.63
CA ILE A 247 27.19 -5.44 -3.95
C ILE A 247 26.90 -5.37 -5.44
N THR A 248 26.82 -6.56 -6.05
CA THR A 248 26.57 -6.77 -7.47
C THR A 248 25.53 -7.87 -7.66
N THR A 249 24.93 -7.90 -8.84
CA THR A 249 24.04 -8.98 -9.25
C THR A 249 24.03 -9.08 -10.76
N GLU A 250 23.84 -10.30 -11.27
CA GLU A 250 23.60 -10.54 -12.70
C GLU A 250 22.11 -10.53 -13.04
N TYR A 251 21.22 -10.54 -12.04
CA TYR A 251 19.81 -10.31 -12.28
C TYR A 251 19.56 -8.84 -12.68
N PRO A 252 18.54 -8.55 -13.51
CA PRO A 252 17.68 -9.51 -14.19
C PRO A 252 18.40 -10.19 -15.37
N LEU A 253 18.07 -11.45 -15.61
CA LEU A 253 18.57 -12.20 -16.77
C LEU A 253 17.48 -12.20 -17.87
N ASP A 254 17.86 -11.85 -19.10
CA ASP A 254 16.92 -11.82 -20.22
C ASP A 254 16.25 -13.19 -20.44
N GLY A 255 14.92 -13.20 -20.53
CA GLY A 255 14.14 -14.43 -20.73
C GLY A 255 14.09 -15.37 -19.53
N PHE A 256 14.63 -14.97 -18.37
CA PHE A 256 14.55 -15.74 -17.13
C PHE A 256 13.46 -15.22 -16.21
N SER A 257 12.50 -16.06 -15.83
CA SER A 257 11.40 -15.67 -14.94
C SER A 257 10.88 -16.82 -14.08
N LEU A 258 10.32 -16.49 -12.91
CA LEU A 258 9.65 -17.47 -12.05
C LEU A 258 8.21 -17.70 -12.53
N LYS A 259 7.88 -18.95 -12.86
CA LYS A 259 6.52 -19.39 -13.22
C LYS A 259 5.68 -19.74 -12.01
N GLY A 260 6.26 -20.40 -11.01
CA GLY A 260 5.52 -20.81 -9.83
C GLY A 260 6.39 -21.25 -8.65
N ALA A 261 5.79 -21.29 -7.47
CA ALA A 261 6.41 -21.77 -6.25
C ALA A 261 5.47 -22.74 -5.53
N ASN A 262 5.98 -23.92 -5.14
CA ASN A 262 5.22 -24.93 -4.41
C ASN A 262 6.02 -25.41 -3.19
N LEU A 263 5.48 -25.19 -1.99
CA LEU A 263 6.08 -25.63 -0.74
C LEU A 263 5.33 -26.85 -0.20
N LYS A 264 6.02 -27.99 -0.12
CA LYS A 264 5.47 -29.23 0.45
C LYS A 264 6.46 -29.86 1.41
N ASN A 265 6.03 -30.10 2.65
CA ASN A 265 6.84 -30.75 3.70
C ASN A 265 8.21 -30.11 3.92
N GLY A 266 8.30 -28.78 3.77
CA GLY A 266 9.54 -28.02 3.91
C GLY A 266 10.45 -27.99 2.68
N VAL A 267 10.07 -28.67 1.60
CA VAL A 267 10.77 -28.61 0.31
C VAL A 267 10.05 -27.60 -0.58
N LEU A 268 10.72 -26.49 -0.88
CA LEU A 268 10.25 -25.49 -1.82
C LEU A 268 10.71 -25.87 -3.23
N THR A 269 9.77 -26.14 -4.13
CA THR A 269 10.04 -26.26 -5.57
C THR A 269 9.74 -24.93 -6.24
N LEU A 270 10.74 -24.35 -6.91
CA LEU A 270 10.62 -23.14 -7.70
C LEU A 270 10.74 -23.50 -9.18
N GLU A 271 9.70 -23.19 -9.94
CA GLU A 271 9.63 -23.44 -11.38
C GLU A 271 9.93 -22.16 -12.14
N PHE A 272 10.91 -22.20 -13.02
CA PHE A 272 11.35 -21.08 -13.84
C PHE A 272 11.23 -21.39 -15.32
N GLU A 273 11.19 -20.32 -16.10
CA GLU A 273 11.43 -20.33 -17.53
C GLU A 273 12.75 -19.62 -17.80
N ASP A 274 13.58 -20.19 -18.67
CA ASP A 274 14.83 -19.61 -19.15
C ASP A 274 14.91 -19.71 -20.67
N LEU A 275 14.22 -18.81 -21.38
CA LEU A 275 14.03 -18.89 -22.83
C LEU A 275 15.35 -18.85 -23.62
N TYR A 276 16.37 -18.20 -23.05
CA TYR A 276 17.63 -17.94 -23.73
C TYR A 276 18.83 -18.62 -23.05
N ASN A 277 18.56 -19.59 -22.17
CA ASN A 277 19.57 -20.33 -21.41
C ASN A 277 20.56 -19.39 -20.69
N LYS A 278 20.08 -18.30 -20.08
CA LYS A 278 20.92 -17.33 -19.37
C LYS A 278 21.40 -17.83 -18.01
N THR A 279 20.82 -18.91 -17.51
CA THR A 279 21.22 -19.54 -16.24
C THR A 279 22.35 -20.55 -16.39
N VAL A 280 22.81 -20.88 -17.60
CA VAL A 280 23.94 -21.80 -17.82
C VAL A 280 25.28 -21.05 -17.88
N GLY A 281 26.39 -21.77 -17.68
CA GLY A 281 27.75 -21.23 -17.79
C GLY A 281 28.64 -21.71 -16.65
N GLY A 282 29.89 -21.24 -16.56
CA GLY A 282 30.87 -21.82 -15.63
C GLY A 282 30.37 -21.99 -14.18
N SER A 283 30.78 -23.09 -13.53
CA SER A 283 30.32 -23.54 -12.20
C SER A 283 30.28 -22.43 -11.14
N CYS A 284 31.25 -21.52 -11.17
CA CYS A 284 31.30 -20.35 -10.29
C CYS A 284 30.07 -19.45 -10.44
N ARG A 285 29.78 -19.04 -11.67
CA ARG A 285 28.69 -18.11 -12.00
C ARG A 285 27.34 -18.70 -11.64
N VAL A 286 27.09 -19.92 -12.09
CA VAL A 286 25.79 -20.58 -11.89
C VAL A 286 25.56 -20.91 -10.42
N GLY A 287 26.61 -21.27 -9.68
CA GLY A 287 26.57 -21.41 -8.24
C GLY A 287 26.17 -20.12 -7.53
N ILE A 288 26.73 -18.97 -7.92
CA ILE A 288 26.39 -17.67 -7.34
C ILE A 288 24.93 -17.28 -7.62
N LEU A 289 24.43 -17.52 -8.83
CA LEU A 289 23.00 -17.31 -9.16
C LEU A 289 22.09 -18.18 -8.29
N TRP A 290 22.40 -19.47 -8.19
CA TRP A 290 21.68 -20.42 -7.36
C TRP A 290 21.65 -19.99 -5.89
N PHE A 291 22.81 -19.65 -5.32
CA PHE A 291 22.94 -19.33 -3.89
C PHE A 291 22.13 -18.10 -3.49
N GLN A 292 22.03 -17.10 -4.37
CA GLN A 292 21.19 -15.91 -4.15
C GLN A 292 19.71 -16.28 -4.00
N ILE A 293 19.17 -17.11 -4.91
CA ILE A 293 17.77 -17.56 -4.83
C ILE A 293 17.57 -18.45 -3.60
N GLU A 294 18.47 -19.41 -3.37
CA GLU A 294 18.36 -20.36 -2.27
C GLU A 294 18.36 -19.65 -0.91
N ALA A 295 19.31 -18.73 -0.66
CA ALA A 295 19.40 -17.99 0.60
C ALA A 295 18.18 -17.09 0.81
N THR A 296 17.71 -16.43 -0.27
CA THR A 296 16.50 -15.61 -0.24
C THR A 296 15.26 -16.46 0.09
N ALA A 297 15.11 -17.66 -0.47
CA ALA A 297 14.01 -18.55 -0.15
C ALA A 297 14.08 -19.11 1.28
N LYS A 298 15.29 -19.45 1.76
CA LYS A 298 15.49 -20.04 3.10
C LYS A 298 15.31 -19.06 4.26
N GLN A 299 15.04 -17.77 4.00
CA GLN A 299 14.65 -16.84 5.05
C GLN A 299 13.28 -17.18 5.66
N PHE A 300 12.42 -17.87 4.90
CA PHE A 300 11.11 -18.30 5.36
C PHE A 300 11.27 -19.58 6.18
N ILE A 301 10.81 -19.57 7.44
CA ILE A 301 11.06 -20.64 8.41
C ILE A 301 10.51 -22.01 7.96
N GLU A 302 9.50 -22.00 7.11
CA GLU A 302 8.88 -23.18 6.54
C GLU A 302 9.77 -23.83 5.46
N VAL A 303 10.74 -23.11 4.88
CA VAL A 303 11.60 -23.58 3.78
C VAL A 303 12.88 -24.22 4.33
N LYS A 304 12.96 -25.54 4.28
CA LYS A 304 14.13 -26.32 4.71
C LYS A 304 15.12 -26.56 3.56
N SER A 305 14.60 -26.79 2.35
CA SER A 305 15.38 -27.00 1.14
C SER A 305 14.70 -26.41 -0.08
N VAL A 306 15.48 -26.07 -1.09
CA VAL A 306 15.00 -25.46 -2.34
C VAL A 306 15.39 -26.37 -3.51
N ARG A 307 14.45 -26.60 -4.43
CA ARG A 307 14.64 -27.33 -5.68
C ARG A 307 14.21 -26.44 -6.84
N PHE A 308 14.98 -26.47 -7.92
CA PHE A 308 14.74 -25.71 -9.14
C PHE A 308 14.18 -26.61 -10.22
N LEU A 309 13.21 -26.10 -10.99
CA LEU A 309 12.71 -26.72 -12.21
C LEU A 309 12.80 -25.71 -13.37
N PRO A 310 13.21 -26.12 -14.57
CA PRO A 310 13.73 -27.46 -14.91
C PRO A 310 15.07 -27.80 -14.21
N GLU A 311 15.45 -29.08 -14.10
CA GLU A 311 16.63 -29.52 -13.33
C GLU A 311 17.96 -29.12 -14.01
N GLU A 312 17.89 -28.81 -15.30
CA GLU A 312 18.99 -28.35 -16.14
C GLU A 312 19.34 -26.86 -15.91
N LEU A 313 18.58 -26.14 -15.09
CA LEU A 313 18.95 -24.77 -14.70
C LEU A 313 20.24 -24.77 -13.88
N PHE A 314 21.01 -23.70 -14.02
CA PHE A 314 22.23 -23.46 -13.23
C PHE A 314 23.28 -24.58 -13.36
N GLN A 315 23.33 -25.24 -14.52
CA GLN A 315 24.34 -26.24 -14.82
C GLN A 315 25.60 -25.59 -15.45
N PRO A 316 26.80 -26.13 -15.16
CA PRO A 316 28.07 -25.68 -15.72
C PRO A 316 28.19 -25.85 -17.24
#